data_AF-A0A0F0GKQ2-F1
#
_entry.id   AF-A0A0F0GKQ2-F1
#
_cell.length_a   1.000
_cell.length_b   1.000
_cell.length_c   1.000
_cell.angle_alpha   90.00
_cell.angle_beta   90.00
_cell.angle_gamma   90.00
#
_symmetry.space_group_name_H-M   'P 1'
#
loop_
_entity.id
_entity.type
_entity.pdbx_description
1 polymer ?
#
loop_
_entity_poly.entity_id
_entity_poly.type
_entity_poly.pdbx_seq_one_letter_code
_entity_poly.pdbx_strand_id
1 'polypeptide(L)'
;MTAQLDAPHDLVGIGIGPSNLSLAALAHGLPHQGAGELATVFYEQRRDFRWHPGLLIEGATLQVPFLADLVTLADPASPWSFLSYLKHKERLYPFYFAEQFHIHRAEYDAYCRWVAGRIPGLHFGHQVDAIRWNPERDLFEVDFTQLDPTGEAQALGRTYTRNLALGIGTAPHIPEPLR
;
A
#
# COMPACT_ATOMS: atom_id res chain seq x y z
N MET A 1 2.47 -26.47 8.45
CA MET A 1 3.57 -25.70 7.84
C MET A 1 3.77 -24.45 8.66
N THR A 2 4.67 -24.52 9.64
CA THR A 2 5.03 -23.42 10.54
C THR A 2 5.93 -22.45 9.78
N ALA A 3 5.37 -21.30 9.39
CA ALA A 3 6.09 -20.26 8.66
C ALA A 3 7.20 -19.68 9.54
N GLN A 4 8.46 -19.85 9.12
CA GLN A 4 9.46 -18.81 8.85
C GLN A 4 9.28 -17.42 9.50
N LEU A 5 8.96 -17.35 10.79
CA LEU A 5 8.77 -16.09 11.55
C LEU A 5 10.10 -15.43 12.01
N ASP A 6 11.25 -16.06 11.75
CA ASP A 6 12.57 -15.58 12.22
C ASP A 6 13.43 -14.92 11.13
N ALA A 7 13.10 -15.08 9.84
CA ALA A 7 13.87 -14.44 8.77
C ALA A 7 13.45 -12.96 8.65
N PRO A 8 14.38 -12.00 8.79
CA PRO A 8 14.02 -10.59 8.73
C PRO A 8 13.64 -10.17 7.31
N HIS A 9 12.68 -9.26 7.20
CA HIS A 9 12.38 -8.58 5.94
C HIS A 9 13.43 -7.53 5.62
N ASP A 10 13.66 -7.29 4.34
CA ASP A 10 14.48 -6.17 3.87
C ASP A 10 13.80 -4.84 4.14
N LEU A 11 12.46 -4.79 4.05
CA LEU A 11 11.66 -3.61 4.29
C LEU A 11 10.28 -3.95 4.89
N VAL A 12 9.90 -3.24 5.96
CA VAL A 12 8.51 -3.16 6.43
C VAL A 12 7.93 -1.77 6.14
N GLY A 13 6.78 -1.71 5.46
CA GLY A 13 6.00 -0.50 5.33
C GLY A 13 4.83 -0.41 6.31
N ILE A 14 4.60 0.77 6.87
CA ILE A 14 3.53 1.02 7.85
C ILE A 14 2.55 2.03 7.26
N GLY A 15 1.29 1.61 7.12
CA GLY A 15 0.25 2.25 6.33
C GLY A 15 0.29 1.80 4.87
N ILE A 16 -0.86 1.51 4.28
CA ILE A 16 -1.02 1.15 2.86
C ILE A 16 -1.87 2.23 2.16
N GLY A 17 -1.38 3.47 2.23
CA GLY A 17 -1.81 4.56 1.35
C GLY A 17 -1.13 4.50 -0.03
N PRO A 18 -1.44 5.41 -0.97
CA PRO A 18 -0.86 5.40 -2.31
C PRO A 18 0.67 5.37 -2.34
N SER A 19 1.34 6.07 -1.41
CA SER A 19 2.81 6.11 -1.34
C SER A 19 3.42 4.73 -1.06
N ASN A 20 2.96 4.03 -0.02
CA ASN A 20 3.48 2.70 0.31
C ASN A 20 2.95 1.62 -0.64
N LEU A 21 1.75 1.80 -1.21
CA LEU A 21 1.25 0.91 -2.26
C LEU A 21 2.09 1.02 -3.55
N SER A 22 2.55 2.22 -3.90
CA SER A 22 3.51 2.47 -4.99
C SER A 22 4.84 1.78 -4.70
N LEU A 23 5.37 1.94 -3.48
CA LEU A 23 6.60 1.28 -3.06
C LEU A 23 6.50 -0.25 -3.12
N ALA A 24 5.40 -0.82 -2.63
CA ALA A 24 5.14 -2.26 -2.72
C ALA A 24 5.05 -2.75 -4.17
N ALA A 25 4.38 -1.99 -5.04
CA ALA A 25 4.26 -2.30 -6.46
C ALA A 25 5.60 -2.28 -7.18
N LEU A 26 6.46 -1.29 -6.89
CA LEU A 26 7.81 -1.21 -7.46
C LEU A 26 8.75 -2.26 -6.89
N ALA A 27 8.58 -2.67 -5.64
CA ALA A 27 9.38 -3.71 -5.00
C ALA A 27 9.02 -5.13 -5.47
N HIS A 28 7.79 -5.36 -5.91
CA HIS A 28 7.29 -6.68 -6.25
C HIS A 28 8.04 -7.31 -7.43
N GLY A 29 8.69 -8.45 -7.18
CA GLY A 29 9.49 -9.18 -8.17
C GLY A 29 10.89 -8.60 -8.41
N LEU A 30 11.32 -7.58 -7.64
CA LEU A 30 12.69 -7.09 -7.75
C LEU A 30 13.68 -8.12 -7.19
N PRO A 31 14.77 -8.40 -7.92
CA PRO A 31 15.80 -9.31 -7.44
C PRO A 31 16.57 -8.69 -6.27
N HIS A 32 16.82 -9.50 -5.24
CA HIS A 32 17.71 -9.20 -4.13
C HIS A 32 19.02 -9.98 -4.29
N GLN A 33 20.14 -9.26 -4.20
CA GLN A 33 21.49 -9.76 -4.54
C GLN A 33 21.81 -11.07 -3.81
N GLY A 34 21.84 -12.18 -4.56
CA GLY A 34 22.22 -13.49 -4.05
C GLY A 34 21.18 -14.22 -3.17
N ALA A 35 19.96 -13.68 -3.01
CA ALA A 35 19.00 -14.18 -2.01
C ALA A 35 17.54 -14.31 -2.51
N GLY A 36 17.27 -14.13 -3.81
CA GLY A 36 15.93 -14.29 -4.39
C GLY A 36 15.28 -12.95 -4.70
N GLU A 37 14.02 -12.76 -4.31
CA GLU A 37 13.30 -11.49 -4.44
C GLU A 37 13.46 -10.64 -3.18
N LEU A 38 13.31 -9.31 -3.31
CA LEU A 38 13.33 -8.37 -2.19
C LEU A 38 12.19 -8.69 -1.20
N ALA A 39 12.56 -9.05 0.04
CA ALA A 39 11.59 -9.48 1.04
C ALA A 39 10.91 -8.25 1.67
N THR A 40 9.69 -7.93 1.23
CA THR A 40 8.93 -6.78 1.74
C THR A 40 7.59 -7.21 2.36
N VAL A 41 7.14 -6.46 3.36
CA VAL A 41 5.82 -6.64 3.98
C VAL A 41 5.25 -5.28 4.38
N PHE A 42 3.93 -5.11 4.28
CA PHE A 42 3.26 -3.85 4.59
C PHE A 42 2.03 -4.09 5.45
N TYR A 43 1.80 -3.22 6.45
CA TYR A 43 0.68 -3.33 7.38
C TYR A 43 -0.22 -2.10 7.33
N GLU A 44 -1.54 -2.31 7.32
CA GLU A 44 -2.57 -1.28 7.37
C GLU A 44 -3.66 -1.67 8.37
N GLN A 45 -4.02 -0.75 9.27
CA GLN A 45 -5.04 -1.00 10.29
C GLN A 45 -6.45 -1.10 9.69
N ARG A 46 -6.72 -0.39 8.58
CA ARG A 46 -8.00 -0.52 7.87
C ARG A 46 -8.11 -1.91 7.26
N ARG A 47 -9.35 -2.39 7.13
CA ARG A 47 -9.65 -3.74 6.61
C ARG A 47 -9.45 -3.89 5.10
N ASP A 48 -9.41 -2.77 4.39
CA ASP A 48 -9.30 -2.74 2.94
C ASP A 48 -8.83 -1.36 2.47
N PHE A 49 -8.33 -1.31 1.24
CA PHE A 49 -7.86 -0.06 0.64
C PHE A 49 -9.04 0.90 0.36
N ARG A 50 -8.94 2.12 0.90
CA ARG A 50 -9.84 3.25 0.63
C ARG A 50 -9.04 4.54 0.61
N TRP A 51 -8.98 5.21 -0.54
CA TRP A 51 -8.28 6.48 -0.68
C TRP A 51 -9.23 7.68 -0.49
N HIS A 52 -9.13 8.32 0.68
CA HIS A 52 -9.99 9.42 1.11
C HIS A 52 -11.49 9.17 0.85
N PRO A 53 -12.11 8.17 1.49
CA PRO A 53 -13.48 7.76 1.17
C PRO A 53 -14.51 8.89 1.31
N GLY A 54 -14.32 9.82 2.26
CA GLY A 54 -15.18 11.00 2.41
C GLY A 54 -15.05 12.06 1.30
N LEU A 55 -14.08 11.92 0.39
CA LEU A 55 -13.81 12.82 -0.73
C LEU A 55 -13.99 12.13 -2.09
N LEU A 56 -14.66 10.97 -2.13
CA LEU A 56 -15.06 10.30 -3.37
C LEU A 56 -16.38 10.90 -3.90
N ILE A 57 -16.39 12.22 -4.04
CA ILE A 57 -17.54 12.99 -4.55
C ILE A 57 -17.72 12.66 -6.04
N GLU A 58 -18.97 12.49 -6.48
CA GLU A 58 -19.29 12.24 -7.88
C GLU A 58 -18.70 13.33 -8.80
N GLY A 59 -18.10 12.91 -9.91
CA GLY A 59 -17.45 13.81 -10.86
C GLY A 59 -16.06 14.34 -10.43
N ALA A 60 -15.62 14.12 -9.19
CA ALA A 60 -14.29 14.58 -8.76
C ALA A 60 -13.18 13.78 -9.46
N THR A 61 -12.19 14.51 -9.99
CA THR A 61 -11.02 13.94 -10.69
C THR A 61 -9.73 14.08 -9.88
N LEU A 62 -8.70 13.34 -10.30
CA LEU A 62 -7.33 13.62 -9.89
C LEU A 62 -6.90 14.99 -10.44
N GLN A 63 -6.02 15.66 -9.70
CA GLN A 63 -5.40 16.93 -10.12
C GLN A 63 -4.10 16.72 -10.92
N VAL A 64 -3.75 15.46 -11.18
CA VAL A 64 -2.59 15.05 -11.96
C VAL A 64 -3.01 14.09 -13.08
N PRO A 65 -2.29 14.04 -14.20
CA PRO A 65 -2.58 13.09 -15.28
C PRO A 65 -2.46 11.62 -14.82
N PHE A 66 -3.17 10.71 -15.48
CA PHE A 66 -3.18 9.28 -15.17
C PHE A 66 -1.79 8.59 -15.22
N LEU A 67 -0.79 9.20 -15.88
CA LEU A 67 0.59 8.70 -15.88
C LEU A 67 1.26 8.87 -14.51
N ALA A 68 0.79 9.81 -13.68
CA ALA A 68 1.12 9.88 -12.26
C ALA A 68 0.31 8.85 -11.46
N ASP A 69 0.26 7.61 -11.95
CA ASP A 69 -0.24 6.46 -11.22
C ASP A 69 0.79 5.97 -10.18
N LEU A 70 0.67 4.73 -9.72
CA LEU A 70 1.58 4.19 -8.70
C LEU A 70 3.00 3.94 -9.19
N VAL A 71 3.23 3.73 -10.50
CA VAL A 71 4.48 3.10 -10.98
C VAL A 71 5.01 3.66 -12.30
N THR A 72 4.15 4.19 -13.17
CA THR A 72 4.47 4.46 -14.58
C THR A 72 5.62 5.44 -14.76
N LEU A 73 5.75 6.46 -13.90
CA LEU A 73 6.87 7.40 -13.99
C LEU A 73 8.22 6.84 -13.51
N ALA A 74 8.22 5.71 -12.80
CA ALA A 74 9.43 4.99 -12.39
C ALA A 74 9.74 3.82 -13.33
N ASP A 75 8.71 3.05 -13.70
CA ASP A 75 8.78 1.93 -14.63
C ASP A 75 7.48 1.85 -15.46
N PRO A 76 7.47 2.39 -16.69
CA PRO A 76 6.31 2.32 -17.58
C PRO A 76 5.92 0.90 -17.98
N ALA A 77 6.84 -0.08 -17.88
CA ALA A 77 6.58 -1.48 -18.22
C ALA A 77 5.96 -2.26 -17.06
N SER A 78 5.84 -1.65 -15.87
CA SER A 78 5.32 -2.29 -14.69
C SER A 78 3.91 -2.87 -14.93
N PRO A 79 3.65 -4.14 -14.52
CA PRO A 79 2.33 -4.74 -14.62
C PRO A 79 1.30 -4.06 -13.70
N TRP A 80 1.76 -3.20 -12.80
CA TRP A 80 0.92 -2.48 -11.84
C TRP A 80 0.50 -1.10 -12.34
N SER A 81 0.82 -0.71 -13.58
CA SER A 81 0.39 0.58 -14.13
C SER A 81 -1.13 0.67 -14.28
N PHE A 82 -1.66 1.90 -14.30
CA PHE A 82 -3.06 2.19 -14.54
C PHE A 82 -3.52 1.67 -15.91
N LEU A 83 -2.67 1.72 -16.92
CA LEU A 83 -2.97 1.16 -18.24
C LEU A 83 -3.06 -0.37 -18.21
N SER A 84 -2.19 -1.06 -17.45
CA SER A 84 -2.29 -2.50 -17.22
C SER A 84 -3.59 -2.87 -16.49
N TYR A 85 -4.01 -2.07 -15.50
CA TYR A 85 -5.31 -2.20 -14.86
C TYR A 85 -6.47 -2.06 -15.86
N LEU A 86 -6.45 -1.02 -16.71
CA LEU A 86 -7.49 -0.82 -17.73
C LEU A 86 -7.53 -1.97 -18.73
N LYS A 87 -6.37 -2.51 -19.12
CA LYS A 87 -6.31 -3.71 -19.98
C LYS A 87 -6.95 -4.92 -19.31
N HIS A 88 -6.64 -5.16 -18.03
CA HIS A 88 -7.22 -6.24 -17.24
C HIS A 88 -8.75 -6.08 -17.06
N LYS A 89 -9.25 -4.84 -17.03
CA LYS A 89 -10.67 -4.53 -16.96
C LYS A 89 -11.36 -4.45 -18.33
N GLU A 90 -10.66 -4.76 -19.42
CA GLU A 90 -11.17 -4.66 -20.79
C GLU A 90 -11.65 -3.25 -21.17
N ARG A 91 -11.09 -2.22 -20.51
CA ARG A 91 -11.48 -0.82 -20.65
C ARG A 91 -10.41 0.07 -21.28
N LEU A 92 -9.25 -0.50 -21.65
CA LEU A 92 -8.16 0.27 -22.26
C LEU A 92 -8.57 0.98 -23.56
N TYR A 93 -9.30 0.29 -24.45
CA TYR A 93 -9.69 0.85 -25.75
C TYR A 93 -10.77 1.94 -25.64
N PRO A 94 -11.84 1.75 -24.83
CA PRO A 94 -12.75 2.86 -24.50
C PRO A 94 -12.06 4.04 -23.81
N PHE A 95 -11.11 3.79 -22.90
CA PHE A 95 -10.36 4.83 -22.20
C PHE A 95 -9.51 5.67 -23.16
N TYR A 96 -8.85 5.02 -24.12
CA TYR A 96 -8.09 5.69 -25.18
C TYR A 96 -8.96 6.71 -25.92
N PHE A 97 -10.16 6.31 -26.35
CA PHE A 97 -11.08 7.21 -27.07
C PHE A 97 -11.75 8.28 -26.20
N ALA A 98 -11.77 8.10 -24.88
CA ALA A 98 -12.29 9.14 -24.00
C ALA A 98 -11.38 10.38 -24.00
N GLU A 99 -10.09 10.23 -24.32
CA GLU A 99 -9.09 11.33 -24.36
C GLU A 99 -9.04 12.16 -23.04
N GLN A 100 -9.35 11.52 -21.91
CA GLN A 100 -9.38 12.15 -20.60
C GLN A 100 -8.09 11.87 -19.81
N PHE A 101 -7.27 12.90 -19.63
CA PHE A 101 -6.01 12.77 -18.88
C PHE A 101 -6.22 12.69 -17.36
N HIS A 102 -7.28 13.32 -16.84
CA HIS A 102 -7.57 13.39 -15.41
C HIS A 102 -8.69 12.41 -15.07
N ILE A 103 -8.33 11.30 -14.44
CA ILE A 103 -9.29 10.24 -14.11
C ILE A 103 -10.11 10.57 -12.87
N HIS A 104 -11.29 9.97 -12.76
CA HIS A 104 -12.14 10.12 -11.59
C HIS A 104 -11.45 9.55 -10.34
N ARG A 105 -11.61 10.20 -9.19
CA ARG A 105 -11.05 9.74 -7.91
C ARG A 105 -11.53 8.34 -7.54
N ALA A 106 -12.79 8.02 -7.83
CA ALA A 106 -13.36 6.69 -7.62
C ALA A 106 -12.69 5.61 -8.50
N GLU A 107 -12.28 5.98 -9.73
CA GLU A 107 -11.56 5.07 -10.62
C GLU A 107 -10.13 4.84 -10.15
N TYR A 108 -9.45 5.89 -9.69
CA TYR A 108 -8.13 5.74 -9.08
C TYR A 108 -8.18 4.88 -7.80
N ASP A 109 -9.17 5.09 -6.93
CA ASP A 109 -9.39 4.24 -5.76
C ASP A 109 -9.65 2.77 -6.14
N ALA A 110 -10.43 2.52 -7.20
CA ALA A 110 -10.66 1.17 -7.73
C ALA A 110 -9.38 0.53 -8.31
N TYR A 111 -8.55 1.31 -9.00
CA TYR A 111 -7.24 0.88 -9.47
C TYR A 111 -6.31 0.52 -8.31
N CYS A 112 -6.18 1.37 -7.29
CA CYS A 112 -5.36 1.07 -6.13
C CYS A 112 -5.86 -0.16 -5.38
N ARG A 113 -7.18 -0.35 -5.23
CA ARG A 113 -7.76 -1.57 -4.66
C ARG A 113 -7.43 -2.81 -5.51
N TRP A 114 -7.42 -2.67 -6.83
CA TRP A 114 -7.05 -3.76 -7.74
C TRP A 114 -5.58 -4.19 -7.56
N VAL A 115 -4.66 -3.23 -7.39
CA VAL A 115 -3.25 -3.48 -7.08
C VAL A 115 -3.10 -4.11 -5.68
N ALA A 116 -3.72 -3.50 -4.67
CA ALA A 116 -3.61 -3.94 -3.28
C ALA A 116 -4.15 -5.37 -3.06
N GLY A 117 -5.11 -5.82 -3.85
CA GLY A 117 -5.64 -7.18 -3.78
C GLY A 117 -4.82 -8.23 -4.54
N ARG A 118 -3.70 -7.86 -5.17
CA ARG A 118 -2.88 -8.75 -6.02
C ARG A 118 -1.42 -8.85 -5.62
N ILE A 119 -0.87 -7.82 -4.97
CA ILE A 119 0.50 -7.86 -4.47
C ILE A 119 0.53 -8.68 -3.16
N PRO A 120 1.36 -9.74 -3.07
CA PRO A 120 1.56 -10.47 -1.83
C PRO A 120 2.27 -9.61 -0.77
N GLY A 121 2.11 -9.94 0.51
CA GLY A 121 2.78 -9.22 1.60
C GLY A 121 2.09 -7.91 2.01
N LEU A 122 0.89 -7.61 1.49
CA LEU A 122 0.04 -6.52 1.96
C LEU A 122 -0.98 -7.05 2.98
N HIS A 123 -0.88 -6.59 4.23
CA HIS A 123 -1.70 -7.05 5.34
C HIS A 123 -2.61 -5.92 5.85
N PHE A 124 -3.90 -6.02 5.52
CA PHE A 124 -4.95 -5.16 6.05
C PHE A 124 -5.49 -5.70 7.38
N GLY A 125 -6.14 -4.85 8.18
CA GLY A 125 -6.57 -5.19 9.54
C GLY A 125 -5.40 -5.45 10.49
N HIS A 126 -4.23 -4.86 10.24
CA HIS A 126 -3.04 -5.00 11.06
C HIS A 126 -2.61 -3.61 11.56
N GLN A 127 -2.90 -3.32 12.82
CA GLN A 127 -2.47 -2.09 13.46
C GLN A 127 -1.06 -2.26 14.00
N VAL A 128 -0.12 -1.45 13.52
CA VAL A 128 1.22 -1.41 14.10
C VAL A 128 1.18 -0.59 15.39
N ASP A 129 1.60 -1.19 16.49
CA ASP A 129 1.48 -0.63 17.84
C ASP A 129 2.80 0.00 18.31
N ALA A 130 3.93 -0.64 17.97
CA ALA A 130 5.24 -0.17 18.39
C ALA A 130 6.35 -0.58 17.41
N ILE A 131 7.36 0.28 17.34
CA ILE A 131 8.60 0.04 16.61
C ILE A 131 9.76 0.22 17.59
N ARG A 132 10.69 -0.74 17.63
CA ARG A 132 11.88 -0.66 18.49
C ARG A 132 13.11 -1.08 17.70
N TRP A 133 14.26 -0.50 18.03
CA TRP A 133 15.54 -1.01 17.55
C TRP A 133 16.04 -2.12 18.47
N ASN A 134 16.38 -3.28 17.91
CA ASN A 134 17.01 -4.38 18.62
C ASN A 134 18.52 -4.38 18.32
N PRO A 135 19.39 -3.92 19.25
CA PRO A 135 20.83 -3.84 19.02
C PRO A 135 21.53 -5.20 18.97
N GLU A 136 20.95 -6.25 19.55
CA GLU A 136 21.52 -7.61 19.50
C GLU A 136 21.36 -8.24 18.11
N ARG A 137 20.28 -7.88 17.41
CA ARG A 137 19.96 -8.38 16.07
C ARG A 137 20.35 -7.44 14.94
N ASP A 138 20.65 -6.18 15.25
CA ASP A 138 20.88 -5.11 14.26
C ASP A 138 19.66 -4.93 13.33
N LEU A 139 18.46 -4.97 13.91
CA LEU A 139 17.17 -4.95 13.20
C LEU A 139 16.12 -4.13 13.97
N PHE A 140 15.11 -3.65 13.25
CA PHE A 140 13.88 -3.15 13.84
C PHE A 140 12.93 -4.30 14.21
N GLU A 141 12.31 -4.19 15.39
CA GLU A 141 11.16 -4.96 15.84
C GLU A 141 9.89 -4.15 15.60
N VAL A 142 8.92 -4.74 14.89
CA VAL A 142 7.60 -4.14 14.63
C VAL A 142 6.54 -5.02 15.28
N ASP A 143 5.97 -4.53 16.38
CA ASP A 143 4.84 -5.17 17.07
C ASP A 143 3.53 -4.67 16.46
N PHE A 144 2.61 -5.60 16.17
CA PHE A 144 1.30 -5.27 15.61
C PHE A 144 0.17 -6.12 16.19
N THR A 145 -1.03 -5.55 16.17
CA THR A 145 -2.29 -6.19 16.53
C THR A 145 -3.09 -6.49 15.27
N GLN A 146 -3.47 -7.74 15.07
CA GLN A 146 -4.45 -8.15 14.09
C GLN A 146 -5.84 -7.80 14.61
N LEU A 147 -6.62 -7.09 13.80
CA LEU A 147 -7.95 -6.62 14.11
C LEU A 147 -9.00 -7.52 13.46
N ASP A 148 -10.04 -7.85 14.21
CA ASP A 148 -11.17 -8.61 13.72
C ASP A 148 -12.09 -7.75 12.82
N PRO A 149 -13.19 -8.32 12.28
CA PRO A 149 -14.12 -7.56 11.47
C PRO A 149 -14.79 -6.35 12.14
N THR A 150 -14.88 -6.35 13.46
CA THR A 150 -15.46 -5.27 14.28
C THR A 150 -14.42 -4.23 14.69
N GLY A 151 -13.14 -4.49 14.46
CA GLY A 151 -12.02 -3.62 14.82
C GLY A 151 -11.42 -3.96 16.19
N GLU A 152 -11.81 -5.07 16.79
CA GLU A 152 -11.31 -5.53 18.08
C GLU A 152 -10.01 -6.33 17.93
N ALA A 153 -9.18 -6.32 18.96
CA ALA A 153 -7.92 -7.05 18.97
C ALA A 153 -8.16 -8.57 18.91
N GLN A 154 -7.68 -9.21 17.85
CA GLN A 154 -7.80 -10.64 17.64
C GLN A 154 -6.53 -11.41 18.04
N ALA A 155 -5.36 -10.92 17.62
CA ALA A 155 -4.08 -11.57 17.87
C ALA A 155 -2.94 -10.56 17.85
N LEU A 156 -1.86 -10.86 18.57
CA LEU A 156 -0.62 -10.08 18.50
C LEU A 156 0.37 -10.75 17.56
N GLY A 157 1.15 -9.94 16.86
CA GLY A 157 2.22 -10.38 15.98
C GLY A 157 3.46 -9.49 16.10
N ARG A 158 4.57 -10.03 15.63
CA ARG A 158 5.85 -9.32 15.53
C ARG A 158 6.50 -9.67 14.22
N THR A 159 7.15 -8.69 13.61
CA THR A 159 8.09 -8.93 12.52
C THR A 159 9.41 -8.20 12.75
N TYR A 160 10.47 -8.68 12.11
CA TYR A 160 11.80 -8.07 12.15
C TYR A 160 12.16 -7.53 10.77
N THR A 161 12.82 -6.38 10.72
CA THR A 161 13.23 -5.79 9.44
C THR A 161 14.50 -4.96 9.51
N ARG A 162 15.19 -4.85 8.38
CA ARG A 162 16.35 -3.98 8.21
C ARG A 162 15.95 -2.52 8.02
N ASN A 163 14.84 -2.25 7.33
CA ASN A 163 14.42 -0.91 6.96
C ASN A 163 12.93 -0.69 7.19
N LEU A 164 12.55 0.58 7.39
CA LEU A 164 11.17 0.99 7.62
C LEU A 164 10.73 2.05 6.61
N ALA A 165 9.49 1.94 6.13
CA ALA A 165 8.81 2.98 5.35
C ALA A 165 7.53 3.44 6.06
N LEU A 166 7.55 4.64 6.64
CA LEU A 166 6.41 5.20 7.36
C LEU A 166 5.50 5.99 6.40
N GLY A 167 4.36 5.40 6.04
CA GLY A 167 3.37 5.93 5.10
C GLY A 167 1.96 6.04 5.70
N ILE A 168 1.86 6.47 6.96
CA ILE A 168 0.60 6.52 7.73
C ILE A 168 -0.34 7.69 7.34
N GLY A 169 0.10 8.56 6.43
CA GLY A 169 -0.68 9.73 6.01
C GLY A 169 -0.75 10.81 7.09
N THR A 170 -1.87 11.54 7.10
CA THR A 170 -2.11 12.66 8.02
C THR A 170 -3.46 12.52 8.71
N ALA A 171 -3.57 13.10 9.91
CA ALA A 171 -4.83 13.20 10.63
C ALA A 171 -5.55 14.51 10.28
N PRO A 172 -6.90 14.55 10.34
CA PRO A 172 -7.65 15.79 10.22
C PRO A 172 -7.20 16.83 11.24
N HIS A 173 -7.08 18.09 10.82
CA HIS A 173 -6.80 19.21 11.71
C HIS A 173 -8.12 19.91 12.08
N ILE A 174 -8.44 19.92 13.38
CA ILE A 174 -9.56 20.69 13.93
C ILE A 174 -8.99 21.94 14.62
N PRO A 175 -9.30 23.15 14.13
CA PRO A 175 -8.90 24.40 14.78
C PRO A 175 -9.35 24.43 16.24
N GLU A 176 -8.54 25.02 17.12
CA GLU A 176 -8.81 25.05 18.57
C GLU A 176 -10.22 25.54 18.95
N PRO A 177 -10.82 26.56 18.31
CA PRO A 177 -12.18 26.99 18.64
C PRO A 177 -13.29 25.99 18.29
N LEU A 178 -12.99 24.94 17.51
CA LEU A 178 -13.94 23.95 17.01
C LEU A 178 -13.70 22.54 17.59
N ARG A 179 -12.77 22.39 18.54
CA ARG A 179 -12.57 21.15 19.29
C ARG A 179 -13.59 21.03 20.40
#